data_AF-A0A4R8RCV4-F1
#
_entry.id   AF-A0A4R8RCV4-F1
#
_cell.length_a   1.000
_cell.length_b   1.000
_cell.length_c   1.000
_cell.angle_alpha   90.00
_cell.angle_beta   90.00
_cell.angle_gamma   90.00
#
_symmetry.space_group_name_H-M   'P 1'
#
loop_
_entity.id
_entity.type
_entity.pdbx_description
1 polymer ?
#
loop_
_entity_poly.entity_id
_entity_poly.type
_entity_poly.pdbx_seq_one_letter_code
_entity_poly.pdbx_strand_id
1 'polypeptide(L)'
;MTMGSISFREHIAWHPDAPSEPTSTIVLTSPGRRFVDLRIFKSGPNGEQDLHGTDRLEWGIAGTSSSSMIPDGKGGEIRHSRWKHWIDSRTAEPENAADEGDMFPQEGELTLEKGRMVNPATGKECDYEELWRDVDPQPVADGKDVEYVVLQFEDESSRARGEVVWLGRFCQGISKVGESVTAERWEWKDEGWRRTVHQYFGNFVADMPGM
;
A
#
# COMPACT_ATOMS: atom_id res chain seq x y z
N MET A 1 1.99 -22.49 6.85
CA MET A 1 1.23 -21.21 6.86
C MET A 1 1.80 -20.35 5.76
N THR A 2 0.99 -19.74 4.91
CA THR A 2 1.51 -18.79 3.92
C THR A 2 2.14 -17.61 4.66
N MET A 3 3.42 -17.35 4.38
CA MET A 3 4.11 -16.15 4.86
C MET A 3 3.40 -14.90 4.31
N GLY A 4 3.43 -13.82 5.06
CA GLY A 4 3.04 -12.50 4.53
C GLY A 4 4.03 -12.06 3.45
N SER A 5 3.68 -11.01 2.68
CA SER A 5 4.53 -10.45 1.64
C SER A 5 4.82 -8.97 1.87
N ILE A 6 6.00 -8.54 1.43
CA ILE A 6 6.42 -7.14 1.37
C ILE A 6 6.73 -6.85 -0.10
N SER A 7 5.92 -6.01 -0.72
CA SER A 7 6.01 -5.73 -2.16
C SER A 7 6.38 -4.28 -2.38
N PHE A 8 7.45 -4.04 -3.12
CA PHE A 8 7.89 -2.71 -3.55
C PHE A 8 7.48 -2.50 -5.00
N ARG A 9 6.85 -1.37 -5.32
CA ARG A 9 6.61 -1.05 -6.73
C ARG A 9 7.88 -0.47 -7.34
N GLU A 10 8.39 -1.13 -8.36
CA GLU A 10 9.56 -0.70 -9.11
C GLU A 10 9.17 0.34 -10.18
N HIS A 11 8.01 0.15 -10.82
CA HIS A 11 7.38 1.14 -11.69
C HIS A 11 5.92 0.82 -12.00
N ILE A 12 5.21 1.83 -12.50
CA ILE A 12 3.93 1.73 -13.19
C ILE A 12 4.06 2.29 -14.61
N ALA A 13 3.39 1.65 -15.57
CA ALA A 13 3.26 2.11 -16.94
C ALA A 13 1.78 2.19 -17.34
N TRP A 14 1.41 3.32 -17.93
CA TRP A 14 0.09 3.54 -18.52
C TRP A 14 0.27 3.63 -20.02
N HIS A 15 -0.04 2.56 -20.76
CA HIS A 15 0.29 2.51 -22.19
C HIS A 15 -0.43 3.62 -22.98
N PRO A 16 0.26 4.35 -23.88
CA PRO A 16 1.60 4.07 -24.43
C PRO A 16 2.77 4.78 -23.73
N ASP A 17 2.55 5.41 -22.57
CA ASP A 17 3.60 6.16 -21.88
C ASP A 17 4.69 5.25 -21.32
N ALA A 18 5.91 5.76 -21.24
CA ALA A 18 7.04 5.02 -20.69
C ALA A 18 6.84 4.75 -19.17
N PRO A 19 7.36 3.62 -18.65
CA PRO A 19 7.28 3.32 -17.23
C PRO A 19 7.90 4.43 -16.36
N SER A 20 7.28 4.70 -15.22
CA SER A 20 7.78 5.66 -14.23
C SER A 20 7.46 5.20 -12.82
N GLU A 21 8.23 5.67 -11.84
CA GLU A 21 7.94 5.40 -10.42
C GLU A 21 8.10 6.69 -9.59
N PRO A 22 7.09 7.56 -9.60
CA PRO A 22 7.13 8.82 -8.86
C PRO A 22 6.97 8.62 -7.34
N THR A 23 6.63 7.41 -6.89
CA THR A 23 6.30 7.10 -5.50
C THR A 23 7.27 6.11 -4.86
N SER A 24 7.39 6.16 -3.54
CA SER A 24 7.98 5.11 -2.70
C SER A 24 6.86 4.19 -2.25
N THR A 25 6.35 3.37 -3.17
CA THR A 25 5.21 2.47 -2.90
C THR A 25 5.66 1.19 -2.23
N ILE A 26 5.01 0.86 -1.12
CA ILE A 26 5.17 -0.41 -0.42
C ILE A 26 3.79 -0.94 -0.04
N VAL A 27 3.57 -2.23 -0.32
CA VAL A 27 2.42 -2.98 0.16
C VAL A 27 2.90 -4.00 1.18
N LEU A 28 2.32 -3.96 2.38
CA LEU A 28 2.50 -5.01 3.38
C LEU A 28 1.24 -5.87 3.40
N THR A 29 1.37 -7.17 3.15
CA THR A 29 0.27 -8.14 3.26
C THR A 29 0.59 -9.16 4.33
N SER A 30 -0.22 -9.21 5.38
CA SER A 30 -0.08 -10.18 6.47
C SER A 30 -0.38 -11.63 6.02
N PRO A 31 0.05 -12.66 6.78
CA PRO A 31 -0.37 -14.04 6.56
C PRO A 31 -1.89 -14.24 6.47
N GLY A 32 -2.65 -13.44 7.23
CA GLY A 32 -4.12 -13.42 7.23
C GLY A 32 -4.75 -12.63 6.08
N ARG A 33 -3.96 -12.22 5.07
CA ARG A 33 -4.40 -11.47 3.89
C ARG A 33 -5.02 -10.10 4.15
N ARG A 34 -4.71 -9.50 5.30
CA ARG A 34 -4.89 -8.07 5.57
C ARG A 34 -3.73 -7.29 4.98
N PHE A 35 -4.00 -6.17 4.31
CA PHE A 35 -2.96 -5.39 3.64
C PHE A 35 -3.05 -3.91 3.91
N VAL A 36 -1.90 -3.24 3.85
CA VAL A 36 -1.77 -1.78 3.78
C VAL A 36 -0.88 -1.43 2.60
N ASP A 37 -1.41 -0.69 1.63
CA ASP A 37 -0.72 -0.11 0.46
C ASP A 37 -0.58 1.41 0.70
N LEU A 38 0.66 1.90 0.77
CA LEU A 38 0.95 3.33 0.85
C LEU A 38 1.81 3.76 -0.33
N ARG A 39 1.28 4.69 -1.12
CA ARG A 39 1.94 5.31 -2.27
C ARG A 39 2.31 6.75 -1.91
N ILE A 40 3.58 6.97 -1.60
CA ILE A 40 4.08 8.26 -1.12
C ILE A 40 4.96 8.89 -2.20
N PHE A 41 4.67 10.10 -2.66
CA PHE A 41 5.52 10.78 -3.64
C PHE A 41 6.96 10.92 -3.12
N LYS A 42 7.93 10.55 -3.97
CA LYS A 42 9.37 10.67 -3.69
C LYS A 42 9.81 12.13 -3.54
N SER A 43 9.09 13.06 -4.17
CA SER A 43 9.33 14.49 -4.10
C SER A 43 8.05 15.22 -3.69
N GLY A 44 8.17 16.16 -2.76
CA GLY A 44 7.07 17.05 -2.38
C GLY A 44 6.76 18.09 -3.46
N PRO A 45 5.68 18.87 -3.28
CA PRO A 45 5.23 19.87 -4.26
C PRO A 45 6.32 20.88 -4.66
N ASN A 46 7.24 21.19 -3.73
CA ASN A 46 8.35 22.12 -3.93
C ASN A 46 9.70 21.43 -4.25
N GLY A 47 9.68 20.14 -4.58
CA GLY A 47 10.90 19.35 -4.86
C GLY A 47 11.63 18.82 -3.63
N GLU A 48 11.06 18.99 -2.43
CA GLU A 48 11.60 18.47 -1.17
C GLU A 48 11.64 16.93 -1.17
N GLN A 49 12.71 16.33 -0.64
CA GLN A 49 12.83 14.87 -0.60
C GLN A 49 12.33 14.24 0.72
N ASP A 50 12.05 15.03 1.75
CA ASP A 50 11.61 14.53 3.08
C ASP A 50 10.20 13.92 3.05
N LEU A 51 10.06 12.60 3.23
CA LEU A 51 8.80 11.85 3.15
C LEU A 51 7.80 12.13 4.28
N HIS A 52 8.05 13.13 5.12
CA HIS A 52 7.10 13.71 6.05
C HIS A 52 6.33 14.89 5.43
N GLY A 53 5.06 15.09 5.80
CA GLY A 53 4.29 16.26 5.34
C GLY A 53 2.78 16.08 5.32
N THR A 54 2.09 17.02 4.66
CA THR A 54 0.62 17.04 4.56
C THR A 54 0.08 16.71 3.18
N ASP A 55 0.95 16.58 2.16
CA ASP A 55 0.55 16.57 0.75
C ASP A 55 1.34 15.57 -0.11
N ARG A 56 1.85 14.47 0.48
CA ARG A 56 2.68 13.49 -0.24
C ARG A 56 2.04 12.12 -0.42
N LEU A 57 0.97 11.80 0.30
CA LEU A 57 0.19 10.59 0.06
C LEU A 57 -0.52 10.74 -1.30
N GLU A 58 -0.06 9.97 -2.28
CA GLU A 58 -0.70 9.87 -3.58
C GLU A 58 -1.96 9.02 -3.46
N TRP A 59 -1.85 7.87 -2.80
CA TRP A 59 -2.94 6.96 -2.48
C TRP A 59 -2.57 6.09 -1.28
N GLY A 60 -3.50 5.94 -0.34
CA GLY A 60 -3.38 5.01 0.77
C GLY A 60 -4.60 4.11 0.84
N ILE A 61 -4.37 2.80 0.93
CA ILE A 61 -5.41 1.78 0.92
C ILE A 61 -5.12 0.77 2.04
N ALA A 62 -6.17 0.30 2.72
CA ALA A 62 -6.09 -0.90 3.54
C ALA A 62 -7.31 -1.78 3.34
N GLY A 63 -7.16 -3.09 3.54
CA GLY A 63 -8.25 -4.04 3.34
C GLY A 63 -7.82 -5.49 3.30
N THR A 64 -8.48 -6.29 2.44
CA THR A 64 -8.20 -7.72 2.31
C THR A 64 -7.85 -8.09 0.87
N SER A 65 -6.84 -8.95 0.71
CA SER A 65 -6.47 -9.52 -0.58
C SER A 65 -6.92 -10.98 -0.73
N SER A 66 -7.14 -11.40 -1.96
CA SER A 66 -7.41 -12.80 -2.32
C SER A 66 -6.83 -13.09 -3.69
N SER A 67 -6.44 -14.34 -3.94
CA SER A 67 -5.91 -14.76 -5.23
C SER A 67 -6.42 -16.14 -5.62
N SER A 68 -6.56 -16.37 -6.92
CA SER A 68 -6.87 -17.67 -7.52
C SER A 68 -5.94 -17.94 -8.70
N MET A 69 -5.63 -19.21 -8.95
CA MET A 69 -4.89 -19.58 -10.17
C MET A 69 -5.81 -19.52 -11.38
N ILE A 70 -5.33 -18.94 -12.48
CA ILE A 70 -6.00 -18.92 -13.78
C ILE A 70 -5.01 -19.35 -14.88
N PRO A 71 -5.47 -19.89 -16.02
CA PRO A 71 -4.60 -20.17 -17.16
C PRO A 71 -3.96 -18.90 -17.72
N ASP A 72 -2.69 -18.97 -18.11
CA ASP A 72 -1.92 -17.84 -18.67
C ASP A 72 -2.11 -17.64 -20.19
N GLY A 73 -2.95 -18.48 -20.82
CA GLY A 73 -3.18 -18.51 -22.27
C GLY A 73 -2.04 -19.14 -23.10
N LYS A 74 -0.94 -19.55 -22.48
CA LYS A 74 0.25 -20.18 -23.10
C LYS A 74 0.51 -21.60 -22.58
N GLY A 75 -0.41 -22.14 -21.78
CA GLY A 75 -0.33 -23.50 -21.22
C GLY A 75 0.27 -23.57 -19.81
N GLY A 76 0.54 -22.41 -19.18
CA GLY A 76 0.87 -22.27 -17.77
C GLY A 76 -0.29 -21.72 -16.95
N GLU A 77 0.00 -21.39 -15.69
CA GLU A 77 -0.95 -20.75 -14.78
C GLU A 77 -0.32 -19.51 -14.15
N ILE A 78 -1.14 -18.48 -13.92
CA ILE A 78 -0.79 -17.24 -13.23
C ILE A 78 -1.77 -17.00 -12.09
N ARG A 79 -1.44 -16.09 -11.18
CA ARG A 79 -2.37 -15.68 -10.12
C ARG A 79 -3.20 -14.51 -10.62
N HIS A 80 -4.51 -14.63 -10.54
CA HIS A 80 -5.41 -13.49 -10.56
C HIS A 80 -5.62 -13.03 -9.12
N SER A 81 -5.31 -11.78 -8.81
CA SER A 81 -5.41 -11.21 -7.47
C SER A 81 -6.47 -10.12 -7.42
N ARG A 82 -7.14 -10.01 -6.27
CA ARG A 82 -8.17 -9.01 -5.99
C ARG A 82 -7.90 -8.37 -4.64
N TRP A 83 -8.02 -7.05 -4.57
CA TRP A 83 -7.86 -6.26 -3.36
C TRP A 83 -9.18 -5.55 -3.08
N LYS A 84 -9.82 -5.93 -1.97
CA LYS A 84 -11.06 -5.30 -1.50
C LYS A 84 -10.71 -4.21 -0.52
N HIS A 85 -11.10 -2.98 -0.82
CA HIS A 85 -10.76 -1.82 0.01
C HIS A 85 -11.70 -1.77 1.24
N TRP A 86 -11.12 -1.43 2.38
CA TRP A 86 -11.83 -1.14 3.64
C TRP A 86 -11.58 0.29 4.10
N ILE A 87 -10.37 0.79 3.84
CA ILE A 87 -9.96 2.19 3.93
C ILE A 87 -9.40 2.59 2.58
N ASP A 88 -9.83 3.75 2.07
CA ASP A 88 -9.30 4.34 0.84
C ASP A 88 -9.18 5.86 1.04
N SER A 89 -8.00 6.41 0.79
CA SER A 89 -7.73 7.84 0.97
C SER A 89 -8.45 8.72 -0.08
N ARG A 90 -8.92 8.15 -1.19
CA ARG A 90 -9.53 8.89 -2.31
C ARG A 90 -11.05 8.83 -2.37
N THR A 91 -11.68 7.93 -1.61
CA THR A 91 -13.14 7.77 -1.62
C THR A 91 -13.72 7.59 -0.22
N ALA A 92 -14.94 8.07 -0.02
CA ALA A 92 -15.72 7.82 1.20
C ALA A 92 -16.48 6.48 1.17
N GLU A 93 -16.52 5.80 0.01
CA GLU A 93 -17.21 4.53 -0.24
C GLU A 93 -16.21 3.44 -0.66
N PRO A 94 -15.25 3.06 0.21
CA PRO A 94 -14.19 2.10 -0.14
C PRO A 94 -14.73 0.73 -0.52
N GLU A 95 -15.88 0.31 -0.01
CA GLU A 95 -16.50 -0.99 -0.34
C GLU A 95 -16.91 -1.15 -1.81
N ASN A 96 -17.08 -0.04 -2.54
CA ASN A 96 -17.35 -0.04 -3.98
C ASN A 96 -16.06 0.01 -4.81
N ALA A 97 -14.91 0.22 -4.16
CA ALA A 97 -13.60 0.16 -4.78
C ALA A 97 -13.02 -1.25 -4.62
N ALA A 98 -12.60 -1.83 -5.75
CA ALA A 98 -11.83 -3.05 -5.77
C ALA A 98 -10.89 -2.99 -6.96
N ASP A 99 -9.62 -3.27 -6.69
CA ASP A 99 -8.61 -3.42 -7.72
C ASP A 99 -8.39 -4.91 -7.99
N GLU A 100 -8.10 -5.24 -9.25
CA GLU A 100 -7.78 -6.61 -9.66
C GLU A 100 -6.69 -6.60 -10.73
N GLY A 101 -5.84 -7.62 -10.68
CA GLY A 101 -4.68 -7.72 -11.55
C GLY A 101 -4.23 -9.16 -11.75
N ASP A 102 -3.72 -9.43 -12.93
CA ASP A 102 -3.10 -10.70 -13.30
C ASP A 102 -1.59 -10.62 -13.04
N MET A 103 -1.08 -11.53 -12.21
CA MET A 103 0.29 -11.52 -11.70
C MET A 103 1.15 -12.49 -12.51
N PHE A 104 2.06 -11.96 -13.32
CA PHE A 104 2.99 -12.71 -14.16
C PHE A 104 4.37 -12.73 -13.49
N PRO A 105 4.80 -13.85 -12.86
CA PRO A 105 6.13 -13.96 -12.29
C PRO A 105 7.21 -13.72 -13.35
N GLN A 106 8.25 -12.98 -12.98
CA GLN A 106 9.43 -12.69 -13.79
C GLN A 106 10.66 -13.36 -13.17
N GLU A 107 11.85 -13.10 -13.73
CA GLU A 107 13.09 -13.60 -13.15
C GLU A 107 13.35 -12.97 -11.76
N GLY A 108 13.81 -13.80 -10.81
CA GLY A 108 14.14 -13.36 -9.45
C GLY A 108 12.91 -13.08 -8.58
N GLU A 109 12.95 -11.96 -7.86
CA GLU A 109 11.91 -11.50 -6.93
C GLU A 109 10.85 -10.61 -7.62
N LEU A 110 10.80 -10.63 -8.95
CA LEU A 110 9.97 -9.70 -9.72
C LEU A 110 8.65 -10.34 -10.16
N THR A 111 7.58 -9.54 -10.11
CA THR A 111 6.24 -9.91 -10.58
C THR A 111 5.69 -8.75 -11.42
N LEU A 112 5.28 -9.02 -12.65
CA LEU A 112 4.60 -8.04 -13.50
C LEU A 112 3.09 -8.21 -13.31
N GLU A 113 2.45 -7.24 -12.69
CA GLU A 113 0.99 -7.14 -12.62
C GLU A 113 0.48 -6.46 -13.88
N LYS A 114 -0.60 -6.99 -14.45
CA LYS A 114 -1.35 -6.36 -15.54
C LYS A 114 -2.80 -6.24 -15.16
N GLY A 115 -3.39 -5.10 -15.48
CA GLY A 115 -4.81 -4.87 -15.27
C GLY A 115 -5.31 -3.74 -16.16
N ARG A 116 -6.53 -3.31 -15.85
CA ARG A 116 -7.20 -2.23 -16.57
C ARG A 116 -7.95 -1.37 -15.57
N MET A 117 -7.64 -0.08 -15.54
CA MET A 117 -8.29 0.87 -14.65
C MET A 117 -8.30 2.28 -15.25
N VAL A 118 -8.95 3.23 -14.58
CA VAL A 118 -8.96 4.63 -15.01
C VAL A 118 -7.60 5.27 -14.71
N ASN A 119 -6.90 5.73 -15.75
CA ASN A 119 -5.66 6.49 -15.59
C ASN A 119 -5.99 7.85 -14.94
N PRO A 120 -5.42 8.16 -13.76
CA PRO A 120 -5.75 9.36 -13.00
C PRO A 120 -5.36 10.67 -13.73
N ALA A 121 -4.35 10.63 -14.60
CA ALA A 121 -3.91 11.81 -15.36
C ALA A 121 -4.85 12.15 -16.52
N THR A 122 -5.53 11.14 -17.10
CA THR A 122 -6.37 11.32 -18.30
C THR A 122 -7.87 11.16 -18.04
N GLY A 123 -8.24 10.54 -16.91
CA GLY A 123 -9.62 10.17 -16.60
C GLY A 123 -10.21 9.10 -17.51
N LYS A 124 -9.37 8.40 -18.29
CA LYS A 124 -9.79 7.37 -19.25
C LYS A 124 -9.36 5.99 -18.77
N GLU A 125 -10.21 5.01 -18.99
CA GLU A 125 -9.87 3.61 -18.79
C GLU A 125 -8.80 3.18 -19.80
N CYS A 126 -7.71 2.60 -19.31
CA CYS A 126 -6.66 2.01 -20.13
C CYS A 126 -5.99 0.83 -19.42
N ASP A 127 -5.24 0.05 -20.20
CA ASP A 127 -4.41 -1.01 -19.65
C ASP A 127 -3.24 -0.38 -18.87
N TYR A 128 -2.87 -1.01 -17.75
CA TYR A 128 -1.71 -0.64 -16.96
C TYR A 128 -0.84 -1.86 -16.71
N GLU A 129 0.44 -1.60 -16.45
CA GLU A 129 1.38 -2.60 -15.97
C GLU A 129 2.11 -2.05 -14.75
N GLU A 130 2.17 -2.84 -13.68
CA GLU A 130 2.98 -2.54 -12.49
C GLU A 130 4.03 -3.62 -12.31
N LEU A 131 5.30 -3.23 -12.22
CA LEU A 131 6.36 -4.17 -11.85
C LEU A 131 6.58 -4.08 -10.35
N TRP A 132 6.40 -5.22 -9.69
CA TRP A 132 6.58 -5.39 -8.26
C TRP A 132 7.83 -6.19 -7.97
N ARG A 133 8.56 -5.82 -6.93
CA ARG A 133 9.59 -6.64 -6.31
C ARG A 133 9.09 -7.15 -4.96
N ASP A 134 8.87 -8.46 -4.88
CA ASP A 134 8.37 -9.16 -3.72
C ASP A 134 9.53 -9.71 -2.90
N VAL A 135 9.68 -9.25 -1.66
CA VAL A 135 10.73 -9.74 -0.76
C VAL A 135 10.14 -10.51 0.40
N ASP A 136 10.86 -11.54 0.83
CA ASP A 136 10.50 -12.29 2.03
C ASP A 136 10.72 -11.42 3.28
N PRO A 137 9.74 -11.35 4.19
CA PRO A 137 9.91 -10.72 5.49
C PRO A 137 11.15 -11.24 6.23
N GLN A 138 11.92 -10.31 6.79
CA GLN A 138 13.09 -10.63 7.61
C GLN A 138 12.82 -10.28 9.08
N PRO A 139 13.37 -11.04 10.05
CA PRO A 139 13.23 -10.73 11.47
C PRO A 139 14.00 -9.44 11.83
N VAL A 140 13.54 -8.72 12.85
CA VAL A 140 14.20 -7.49 13.34
C VAL A 140 15.56 -7.77 14.00
N ALA A 141 15.80 -9.00 14.47
CA ALA A 141 17.06 -9.42 15.05
C ALA A 141 17.46 -10.80 14.53
N ASP A 142 18.77 -11.02 14.39
CA ASP A 142 19.32 -12.28 13.90
C ASP A 142 18.97 -13.45 14.83
N GLY A 143 18.69 -14.61 14.24
CA GLY A 143 18.33 -15.83 14.97
C GLY A 143 16.92 -15.82 15.58
N LYS A 144 16.08 -14.84 15.23
CA LYS A 144 14.65 -14.80 15.61
C LYS A 144 13.73 -15.15 14.44
N ASP A 145 12.51 -15.53 14.78
CA ASP A 145 11.43 -15.70 13.81
C ASP A 145 10.91 -14.34 13.32
N VAL A 146 10.32 -14.34 12.13
CA VAL A 146 9.60 -13.18 11.60
C VAL A 146 8.34 -12.96 12.43
N GLU A 147 8.25 -11.80 13.05
CA GLU A 147 7.04 -11.35 13.76
C GLU A 147 6.09 -10.62 12.81
N TYR A 148 4.80 -10.72 13.10
CA TYR A 148 3.80 -9.88 12.45
C TYR A 148 2.67 -9.53 13.42
N VAL A 149 2.11 -8.34 13.25
CA VAL A 149 0.94 -7.87 13.99
C VAL A 149 0.01 -7.17 13.01
N VAL A 150 -1.28 -7.45 13.12
CA VAL A 150 -2.33 -6.67 12.47
C VAL A 150 -3.18 -6.03 13.55
N LEU A 151 -3.29 -4.71 13.52
CA LEU A 151 -4.22 -3.96 14.38
C LEU A 151 -5.27 -3.33 13.49
N GLN A 152 -6.53 -3.45 13.89
CA GLN A 152 -7.65 -2.78 13.25
C GLN A 152 -8.44 -2.02 14.31
N PHE A 153 -8.92 -0.83 13.96
CA PHE A 153 -9.89 -0.11 14.75
C PHE A 153 -11.03 0.38 13.85
N GLU A 154 -12.24 0.42 14.41
CA GLU A 154 -13.42 0.99 13.76
C GLU A 154 -14.29 1.66 14.82
N ASP A 155 -14.73 2.87 14.53
CA ASP A 155 -15.75 3.59 15.30
C ASP A 155 -16.74 4.20 14.31
N GLU A 156 -17.93 3.60 14.24
CA GLU A 156 -18.99 4.04 13.34
C GLU A 156 -19.47 5.46 13.66
N SER A 157 -19.43 5.87 14.93
CA SER A 157 -19.97 7.16 15.38
C SER A 157 -19.16 8.34 14.84
N SER A 158 -17.84 8.18 14.80
CA SER A 158 -16.90 9.17 14.23
C SER A 158 -16.53 8.87 12.78
N ARG A 159 -17.13 7.84 12.17
CA ARG A 159 -16.75 7.30 10.84
C ARG A 159 -15.24 7.10 10.74
N ALA A 160 -14.67 6.51 11.79
CA ALA A 160 -13.25 6.32 11.93
C ALA A 160 -12.86 4.87 11.68
N ARG A 161 -11.85 4.65 10.84
CA ARG A 161 -11.24 3.35 10.60
C ARG A 161 -9.73 3.47 10.62
N GLY A 162 -9.04 2.44 11.04
CA GLY A 162 -7.61 2.32 10.80
C GLY A 162 -7.13 0.90 10.81
N GLU A 163 -6.04 0.70 10.06
CA GLU A 163 -5.36 -0.58 9.94
C GLU A 163 -3.86 -0.36 10.03
N VAL A 164 -3.20 -1.21 10.81
CA VAL A 164 -1.74 -1.29 10.90
C VAL A 164 -1.32 -2.71 10.58
N VAL A 165 -0.37 -2.86 9.68
CA VAL A 165 0.33 -4.12 9.42
C VAL A 165 1.79 -3.92 9.77
N TRP A 166 2.25 -4.63 10.80
CA TRP A 166 3.66 -4.84 11.08
C TRP A 166 4.03 -6.23 10.59
N LEU A 167 5.05 -6.32 9.73
CA LEU A 167 5.59 -7.55 9.19
C LEU A 167 7.12 -7.48 9.13
N GLY A 168 7.78 -8.24 9.99
CA GLY A 168 9.24 -8.29 10.09
C GLY A 168 9.84 -6.90 10.36
N ARG A 169 10.64 -6.41 9.40
CA ARG A 169 11.33 -5.12 9.48
C ARG A 169 10.49 -3.92 9.00
N PHE A 170 9.22 -4.10 8.66
CA PHE A 170 8.37 -3.03 8.14
C PHE A 170 7.07 -2.93 8.91
N CYS A 171 6.60 -1.70 9.15
CA CYS A 171 5.29 -1.43 9.70
C CYS A 171 4.65 -0.28 8.93
N GLN A 172 3.43 -0.48 8.43
CA GLN A 172 2.63 0.57 7.81
C GLN A 172 1.28 0.67 8.50
N GLY A 173 0.80 1.89 8.64
CA GLY A 173 -0.53 2.17 9.17
C GLY A 173 -1.22 3.25 8.35
N ILE A 174 -2.53 3.11 8.21
CA ILE A 174 -3.41 4.15 7.70
C ILE A 174 -4.63 4.27 8.61
N SER A 175 -5.03 5.49 8.90
CA SER A 175 -6.31 5.80 9.52
C SER A 175 -7.06 6.85 8.73
N LYS A 176 -8.39 6.76 8.77
CA LYS A 176 -9.30 7.73 8.19
C LYS A 176 -10.37 8.05 9.22
N VAL A 177 -10.54 9.33 9.55
CA VAL A 177 -11.54 9.86 10.49
C VAL A 177 -12.33 10.95 9.77
N GLY A 178 -13.56 10.64 9.37
CA GLY A 178 -14.29 11.47 8.42
C GLY A 178 -13.49 11.65 7.12
N GLU A 179 -13.16 12.90 6.78
CA GLU A 179 -12.33 13.23 5.61
C GLU A 179 -10.83 13.28 5.91
N SER A 180 -10.42 13.19 7.17
CA SER A 180 -9.01 13.28 7.53
C SER A 180 -8.33 11.92 7.41
N VAL A 181 -7.15 11.87 6.79
CA VAL A 181 -6.34 10.67 6.58
C VAL A 181 -4.98 10.84 7.25
N THR A 182 -4.54 9.86 8.02
CA THR A 182 -3.15 9.76 8.50
C THR A 182 -2.53 8.49 7.96
N ALA A 183 -1.30 8.57 7.47
CA ALA A 183 -0.55 7.40 7.02
C ALA A 183 0.88 7.44 7.55
N GLU A 184 1.36 6.31 8.04
CA GLU A 184 2.73 6.17 8.56
C GLU A 184 3.42 4.94 8.00
N ARG A 185 4.73 5.05 7.82
CA ARG A 185 5.64 3.93 7.55
C ARG A 185 6.80 3.98 8.51
N TRP A 186 7.11 2.83 9.08
CA TRP A 186 8.25 2.60 9.94
C TRP A 186 9.07 1.43 9.39
N GLU A 187 10.38 1.59 9.44
CA GLU A 187 11.34 0.59 8.99
C GLU A 187 12.36 0.33 10.09
N TRP A 188 12.64 -0.94 10.32
CA TRP A 188 13.75 -1.34 11.17
C TRP A 188 15.06 -1.13 10.40
N LYS A 189 15.91 -0.26 10.94
CA LYS A 189 17.29 -0.01 10.48
C LYS A 189 18.26 -0.48 11.55
N ASP A 190 19.57 -0.42 11.29
CA ASP A 190 20.68 -0.98 12.07
C ASP A 190 20.43 -1.19 13.58
N GLU A 191 19.95 -0.16 14.29
CA GLU A 191 19.77 -0.20 15.75
C GLU A 191 18.33 0.09 16.22
N GLY A 192 17.35 0.16 15.32
CA GLY A 192 15.96 0.36 15.75
C GLY A 192 14.97 0.84 14.68
N TRP A 193 13.73 1.01 15.14
CA TRP A 193 12.64 1.56 14.35
C TRP A 193 12.88 3.03 14.00
N ARG A 194 12.77 3.33 12.71
CA ARG A 194 12.78 4.68 12.16
C ARG A 194 11.47 4.93 11.44
N ARG A 195 10.80 6.03 11.77
CA ARG A 195 9.66 6.51 11.00
C ARG A 195 10.18 7.08 9.68
N THR A 196 9.89 6.41 8.57
CA THR A 196 10.33 6.82 7.22
C THR A 196 9.26 7.56 6.45
N VAL A 197 7.98 7.46 6.88
CA VAL A 197 6.87 8.26 6.35
C VAL A 197 5.98 8.70 7.51
N HIS A 198 5.55 9.96 7.49
CA HIS A 198 4.46 10.46 8.31
C HIS A 198 3.67 11.48 7.49
N GLN A 199 2.45 11.12 7.12
CA GLN A 199 1.56 11.93 6.31
C GLN A 199 0.26 12.19 7.06
N TYR A 200 -0.19 13.44 7.02
CA TYR A 200 -1.46 13.85 7.60
C TYR A 200 -2.21 14.77 6.64
N PHE A 201 -3.42 14.38 6.27
CA PHE A 201 -4.32 15.14 5.41
C PHE A 201 -5.60 15.40 6.19
N GLY A 202 -5.94 16.65 6.46
CA GLY A 202 -7.15 16.96 7.20
C GLY A 202 -7.17 18.39 7.72
N ASN A 203 -8.37 18.86 8.06
CA ASN A 203 -8.52 20.13 8.75
C ASN A 203 -8.02 19.96 10.19
N PHE A 204 -6.93 20.64 10.52
CA PHE A 204 -6.44 20.73 11.89
C PHE A 204 -7.46 21.52 12.72
N VAL A 205 -8.43 20.84 13.33
CA VAL A 205 -9.14 21.42 14.47
C VAL A 205 -8.27 21.14 15.68
N ALA A 206 -7.40 22.09 15.99
CA ALA A 206 -6.77 22.12 17.30
C ALA A 206 -7.89 22.39 18.32
N ASP A 207 -8.54 21.34 18.82
CA ASP A 207 -9.24 21.43 20.08
C ASP A 207 -8.15 21.58 21.17
N MET A 208 -7.67 22.81 21.30
CA MET A 208 -7.03 23.24 22.53
C MET A 208 -8.14 23.28 23.57
N PRO A 209 -8.12 22.43 24.61
CA PRO A 209 -9.09 22.54 25.68
C PRO A 209 -8.94 23.94 26.29
N GLY A 210 -10.01 24.74 26.18
CA GLY A 210 -10.13 25.98 26.92
C GLY A 210 -10.01 25.72 28.42
N MET A 211 -9.31 26.63 29.09
CA MET A 211 -9.03 26.69 30.54
C MET A 211 -10.12 26.15 31.46
#